data_AF-A0A2I3CIX9-F1
#
_entry.id   AF-A0A2I3CIX9-F1
#
_cell.length_a   1.000
_cell.length_b   1.000
_cell.length_c   1.000
_cell.angle_alpha   90.00
_cell.angle_beta   90.00
_cell.angle_gamma   90.00
#
_symmetry.space_group_name_H-M   'P 1'
#
loop_
_entity.id
_entity.type
_entity.pdbx_description
1 polymer ?
#
loop_
_entity_poly.entity_id
_entity_poly.type
_entity_poly.pdbx_seq_one_letter_code
_entity_poly.pdbx_strand_id
1 'polypeptide(L)' 'MHITSTVVPEALRGKGYGKVMMEAVLPEIESLGYQIKPVCPYVIHYMEKNQTWSHLIA' A
#
# COMPACT_ATOMS: atom_id res chain seq x y z
N MET A 1 10.86 5.44 -2.26
CA MET A 1 9.86 6.05 -1.35
C MET A 1 9.51 5.06 -0.24
N HIS A 2 9.12 5.52 0.96
CA HIS A 2 8.69 4.66 2.06
C HIS A 2 7.24 4.96 2.45
N ILE A 3 6.43 3.92 2.59
CA ILE A 3 5.12 4.03 3.27
C ILE A 3 5.34 3.58 4.71
N THR A 4 5.32 4.53 5.63
CA THR A 4 5.74 4.34 7.04
C THR A 4 4.59 3.89 7.95
N SER A 5 3.36 4.31 7.66
CA SER A 5 2.18 3.94 8.44
C SER A 5 0.92 3.95 7.58
N THR A 6 0.00 3.04 7.88
CA THR A 6 -1.36 3.01 7.32
C THR A 6 -2.32 2.86 8.49
N VAL A 7 -3.15 3.88 8.71
CA VAL A 7 -4.06 3.93 9.86
C VAL A 7 -5.50 3.97 9.37
N VAL A 8 -6.29 3.00 9.81
CA VAL A 8 -7.74 3.01 9.64
C VAL A 8 -8.36 3.25 11.02
N PRO A 9 -9.25 4.24 11.17
CA PRO A 9 -9.98 4.48 12.41
C PRO A 9 -10.66 3.20 12.90
N GLU A 10 -10.68 2.98 14.21
CA GLU A 10 -11.14 1.71 14.80
C GLU A 10 -12.56 1.34 14.37
N ALA A 11 -13.48 2.30 14.38
CA ALA A 11 -14.86 2.14 13.94
C ALA A 11 -15.02 1.70 12.46
N LEU A 12 -13.95 1.80 11.68
CA LEU A 12 -13.92 1.48 10.24
C LEU A 12 -13.05 0.25 9.92
N ARG A 13 -12.41 -0.37 10.93
CA ARG A 13 -11.62 -1.59 10.72
C ARG A 13 -12.51 -2.75 10.28
N GLY A 14 -11.92 -3.72 9.57
CA GLY A 14 -12.64 -4.89 9.03
C GLY A 14 -13.48 -4.61 7.78
N LYS A 15 -13.61 -3.35 7.35
CA LYS A 15 -14.41 -2.95 6.17
C LYS A 15 -13.63 -2.83 4.86
N GLY A 16 -12.34 -3.20 4.87
CA GLY A 16 -11.51 -3.19 3.66
C GLY A 16 -10.92 -1.83 3.24
N TYR A 17 -11.09 -0.76 4.03
CA TYR A 17 -10.57 0.58 3.66
C TYR A 17 -9.05 0.64 3.46
N GLY A 18 -8.27 -0.21 4.13
CA GLY A 18 -6.84 -0.29 3.88
C GLY A 18 -6.51 -0.66 2.43
N LYS A 19 -7.29 -1.56 1.84
CA LYS A 19 -7.15 -1.95 0.43
C LYS A 19 -7.50 -0.78 -0.49
N VAL A 20 -8.62 -0.10 -0.22
CA VAL A 20 -9.07 1.06 -1.00
C VAL A 20 -8.00 2.15 -1.03
N MET A 21 -7.37 2.44 0.12
CA MET A 21 -6.28 3.42 0.18
C MET A 21 -5.07 3.00 -0.68
N MET A 22 -4.68 1.73 -0.63
CA MET A 22 -3.56 1.23 -1.45
C MET A 22 -3.88 1.30 -2.95
N GLU A 23 -5.08 0.89 -3.36
CA GLU A 23 -5.51 0.95 -4.77
C GLU A 23 -5.57 2.37 -5.31
N ALA A 24 -5.81 3.38 -4.45
CA ALA A 24 -5.76 4.79 -4.84
C ALA A 24 -4.32 5.33 -4.94
N VAL A 25 -3.43 4.95 -4.02
CA VAL A 25 -2.09 5.53 -3.90
C VAL A 25 -1.08 4.89 -4.86
N LEU A 26 -1.16 3.58 -5.11
CA LEU A 26 -0.18 2.86 -5.94
C LEU A 26 -0.08 3.37 -7.39
N PRO A 27 -1.19 3.66 -8.09
CA PRO A 27 -1.14 4.25 -9.44
C PRO A 27 -0.47 5.62 -9.46
N GLU A 28 -0.66 6.44 -8.41
CA GLU A 28 0.00 7.74 -8.32
C GLU A 28 1.51 7.58 -8.13
N ILE A 29 1.94 6.66 -7.27
CA ILE A 29 3.36 6.37 -7.06
C ILE A 29 4.03 5.89 -8.36
N GLU A 30 3.35 5.02 -9.11
CA GLU A 30 3.80 4.55 -10.41
C GLU A 30 3.93 5.69 -11.42
N SER A 31 2.91 6.56 -11.52
CA SER A 31 2.91 7.74 -12.38
C SER A 31 4.07 8.69 -12.09
N LEU A 32 4.45 8.80 -10.82
CA LEU A 32 5.59 9.60 -10.36
C LEU A 32 6.95 8.91 -10.60
N GLY A 33 6.97 7.67 -11.10
CA GLY A 33 8.18 6.89 -11.37
C GLY A 33 8.91 6.44 -10.10
N TYR A 34 8.21 6.36 -8.96
CA TYR A 34 8.82 5.93 -7.71
C TYR A 34 8.66 4.43 -7.48
N GLN A 35 9.67 3.85 -6.84
CA GLN A 35 9.57 2.53 -6.22
C GLN A 35 9.39 2.64 -4.71
N ILE A 36 8.77 1.63 -4.13
CA ILE A 36 8.35 1.54 -2.74
C ILE A 36 9.26 0.57 -2.02
N LYS A 37 9.84 1.02 -0.91
CA LYS A 37 10.44 0.16 0.10
C LYS A 37 9.45 0.04 1.26
N PRO A 38 8.65 -1.04 1.33
CA PRO A 38 7.61 -1.16 2.34
C PRO A 38 8.23 -1.44 3.71
N VAL A 39 7.90 -0.60 4.69
CA VAL A 39 8.32 -0.77 6.10
C VAL A 39 7.12 -0.96 7.03
N CYS A 40 5.95 -0.50 6.62
CA CYS A 40 4.70 -0.75 7.33
C CYS A 40 4.26 -2.22 7.13
N PRO A 41 3.98 -2.99 8.21
CA PRO A 41 3.57 -4.39 8.10
C PRO A 41 2.34 -4.61 7.23
N TYR A 42 1.39 -3.66 7.26
CA TYR A 42 0.19 -3.73 6.43
C TYR A 42 0.54 -3.67 4.93
N VAL A 43 1.45 -2.78 4.56
CA VAL A 43 1.87 -2.60 3.16
C VAL A 43 2.64 -3.82 2.67
N ILE A 44 3.54 -4.36 3.51
CA ILE A 44 4.26 -5.61 3.21
C ILE A 44 3.24 -6.72 2.89
N HIS A 45 2.30 -6.95 3.80
CA HIS A 45 1.26 -7.98 3.61
C HIS A 45 0.38 -7.71 2.38
N TYR A 46 0.03 -6.46 2.13
CA TYR A 46 -0.76 -6.08 0.96
C TYR A 46 -0.03 -6.42 -0.35
N MET A 47 1.25 -6.07 -0.44
CA MET A 47 2.07 -6.31 -1.63
C MET A 47 2.28 -7.81 -1.90
N GLU A 48 2.55 -8.59 -0.85
CA GLU A 48 2.68 -10.06 -0.96
C GLU A 48 1.41 -10.70 -1.54
N LYS A 49 0.23 -10.21 -1.14
CA LYS A 49 -1.05 -10.70 -1.61
C LYS A 49 -1.41 -10.21 -3.02
N ASN A 50 -0.91 -9.05 -3.45
CA ASN A 50 -1.25 -8.41 -4.71
C ASN A 50 -0.02 -8.29 -5.61
N GLN A 51 0.43 -9.44 -6.13
CA GLN A 51 1.65 -9.54 -6.94
C GLN A 51 1.63 -8.70 -8.23
N THR A 52 0.47 -8.21 -8.67
CA THR A 52 0.34 -7.26 -9.79
C THR A 52 1.15 -5.98 -9.58
N TRP A 53 1.43 -5.60 -8.33
CA TRP A 53 2.22 -4.40 -7.98
C TRP A 53 3.69 -4.69 -7.69
N SER A 54 4.17 -5.92 -7.93
CA SER A 54 5.54 -6.33 -7.57
C SER A 54 6.63 -5.46 -8.23
N HIS A 55 6.37 -4.90 -9.40
CA HIS A 55 7.30 -4.02 -10.11
C HIS A 55 7.52 -2.67 -9.43
N LEU A 56 6.61 -2.25 -8.55
CA LEU A 56 6.76 -1.05 -7.74
C LEU A 56 7.63 -1.29 -6.51
N ILE A 57 8.05 -2.52 -6.20
CA ILE A 57 8.90 -2.81 -5.05
C ILE A 57 10.37 -2.58 -5.44
N ALA A 58 11.11 -1.87 -4.59
CA ALA A 58 12.57 -1.65 -4.71
C ALA A 58 13.39 -2.74 -4.02
#